data_AF-A0AAW9PXN4-F1
#
_entry.id   AF-A0AAW9PXN4-F1
#
_cell.length_a   1.000
_cell.length_b   1.000
_cell.length_c   1.000
_cell.angle_alpha   90.00
_cell.angle_beta   90.00
_cell.angle_gamma   90.00
#
_symmetry.space_group_name_H-M   'P 1'
#
loop_
_entity.id
_entity.type
_entity.pdbx_description
1 polymer ?
#
loop_
_entity_poly.entity_id
_entity_poly.type
_entity_poly.pdbx_seq_one_letter_code
_entity_poly.pdbx_strand_id
1 'polypeptide(L)'
;MDSQLTPETGCELEISLVGDEELLYRRVAAHGNGETQYYTRSPEGKINFSKMTFSDRGLKPSVDRACIHEYTPSRTQLEKTDGIIGLIAGNIRAVDDLSSGDSKGKITTSYKIDVIHRPKSDNKAHARIEPSPEYSSDKVFKRLQQKLARLADERLVSHGWEIKPDGFD
;
A
#
# COMPACT_ATOMS: atom_id res chain seq x y z
N MET A 1 -9.94 52.91 -2.86
CA MET A 1 -10.78 51.76 -3.27
C MET A 1 -9.87 50.56 -3.24
N ASP A 2 -9.76 49.95 -2.06
CA ASP A 2 -8.88 48.81 -1.85
C ASP A 2 -9.54 47.57 -2.44
N SER A 3 -8.98 47.14 -3.57
CA SER A 3 -9.31 45.86 -4.18
C SER A 3 -8.81 44.76 -3.27
N GLN A 4 -9.72 44.19 -2.48
CA GLN A 4 -9.45 42.99 -1.70
C GLN A 4 -9.14 41.85 -2.67
N LEU A 5 -7.87 41.44 -2.70
CA LEU A 5 -7.45 40.16 -3.25
C LEU A 5 -8.07 39.06 -2.38
N THR A 6 -9.13 38.44 -2.87
CA THR A 6 -9.63 37.18 -2.31
C THR A 6 -8.55 36.11 -2.50
N PRO A 7 -8.16 35.36 -1.47
CA PRO A 7 -7.33 34.19 -1.67
C PRO A 7 -8.21 33.14 -2.36
N GLU A 8 -8.01 32.96 -3.65
CA GLU A 8 -8.55 31.79 -4.34
C GLU A 8 -8.03 30.56 -3.61
N THR A 9 -8.95 29.87 -2.95
CA THR A 9 -8.68 28.67 -2.17
C THR A 9 -8.45 27.52 -3.14
N GLY A 10 -7.33 27.56 -3.86
CA GLY A 10 -6.73 26.38 -4.45
C GLY A 10 -6.23 25.52 -3.30
N CYS A 11 -7.02 24.54 -2.90
CA CYS A 11 -6.63 23.55 -1.91
C CYS A 11 -5.51 22.69 -2.52
N GLU A 12 -4.28 23.19 -2.45
CA GLU A 12 -3.11 22.52 -3.00
C GLU A 12 -2.93 21.23 -2.20
N LEU A 13 -3.06 20.10 -2.89
CA LEU A 13 -2.93 18.79 -2.27
C LEU A 13 -1.44 18.54 -2.04
N GLU A 14 -0.94 18.95 -0.87
CA GLU A 14 0.48 18.90 -0.57
C GLU A 14 1.00 17.46 -0.52
N ILE A 15 2.08 17.20 -1.25
CA ILE A 15 2.83 15.95 -1.20
C ILE A 15 3.67 15.96 0.08
N SER A 16 3.51 14.95 0.93
CA SER A 16 4.22 14.89 2.21
C SER A 16 4.66 13.46 2.56
N LEU A 17 5.57 13.32 3.52
CA LEU A 17 5.83 12.03 4.15
C LEU A 17 4.66 11.64 5.06
N VAL A 18 4.34 10.34 5.08
CA VAL A 18 3.37 9.75 6.01
C VAL A 18 4.07 9.41 7.33
N GLY A 19 3.46 9.69 8.49
CA GLY A 19 4.10 9.38 9.79
C GLY A 19 4.28 7.87 10.02
N ASP A 20 5.28 7.46 10.79
CA ASP A 20 5.57 6.03 11.02
C ASP A 20 4.43 5.26 11.70
N GLU A 21 3.76 5.90 12.65
CA GLU A 21 2.62 5.32 13.39
C GLU A 21 1.32 5.25 12.58
N GLU A 22 1.34 5.77 11.35
CA GLU A 22 0.11 5.91 10.58
C GLU A 22 -0.36 4.56 10.02
N LEU A 23 -1.65 4.28 10.26
CA LEU A 23 -2.36 3.16 9.64
C LEU A 23 -2.71 3.49 8.19
N LEU A 24 -2.44 2.52 7.33
CA LEU A 24 -2.68 2.57 5.89
C LEU A 24 -3.66 1.47 5.51
N TYR A 25 -4.64 1.79 4.68
CA TYR A 25 -5.58 0.82 4.12
C TYR A 25 -5.14 0.38 2.74
N ARG A 26 -5.10 -0.93 2.53
CA ARG A 26 -4.96 -1.56 1.21
C ARG A 26 -6.21 -2.38 0.92
N ARG A 27 -6.83 -2.06 -0.20
CA ARG A 27 -7.90 -2.87 -0.79
C ARG A 27 -7.37 -4.20 -1.29
N VAL A 28 -8.11 -5.26 -1.03
CA VAL A 28 -7.88 -6.64 -1.46
C VAL A 28 -9.15 -7.11 -2.18
N ALA A 29 -9.08 -7.28 -3.49
CA ALA A 29 -10.27 -7.69 -4.24
C ALA A 29 -10.71 -9.10 -3.83
N ALA A 30 -12.01 -9.28 -3.60
CA ALA A 30 -12.58 -10.58 -3.19
C ALA A 30 -12.45 -11.65 -4.28
N HIS A 31 -12.54 -11.22 -5.54
CA HIS A 31 -12.42 -12.11 -6.68
C HIS A 31 -11.22 -11.72 -7.54
N GLY A 32 -10.42 -12.73 -7.87
CA GLY A 32 -9.46 -12.63 -8.95
C GLY A 32 -10.16 -12.42 -10.29
N ASN A 33 -9.44 -11.88 -11.26
CA ASN A 33 -9.82 -11.89 -12.67
C ASN A 33 -9.60 -13.28 -13.30
N GLY A 34 -10.22 -14.32 -12.73
CA GLY A 34 -10.12 -15.72 -13.17
C GLY A 34 -8.94 -16.47 -12.55
N GLU A 35 -7.69 -16.07 -12.85
CA GLU A 35 -6.48 -16.82 -12.47
C GLU A 35 -5.68 -16.20 -11.31
N THR A 36 -5.93 -14.93 -10.96
CA THR A 36 -5.13 -14.23 -9.95
C THR A 36 -5.80 -14.22 -8.59
N GLN A 37 -5.31 -15.03 -7.65
CA GLN A 37 -5.74 -14.94 -6.26
C GLN A 37 -4.91 -13.90 -5.49
N TYR A 38 -5.59 -13.01 -4.77
CA TYR A 38 -4.96 -11.99 -3.92
C TYR A 38 -4.64 -12.53 -2.51
N TYR A 39 -5.24 -13.64 -2.13
CA TYR A 39 -4.91 -14.36 -0.92
C TYR A 39 -5.24 -15.84 -1.13
N THR A 40 -4.57 -16.70 -0.37
CA THR A 40 -4.87 -18.13 -0.29
C THR A 40 -5.28 -18.49 1.13
N ARG A 41 -6.09 -19.53 1.27
CA ARG A 41 -6.48 -20.11 2.56
C ARG A 41 -5.89 -21.51 2.65
N SER A 42 -5.12 -21.78 3.70
CA SER A 42 -4.64 -23.14 3.99
C SER A 42 -5.79 -24.01 4.52
N PRO A 43 -5.64 -25.35 4.52
CA PRO A 43 -6.63 -26.26 5.10
C PRO A 43 -6.96 -25.95 6.58
N GLU A 44 -6.00 -25.42 7.33
CA GLU A 44 -6.15 -25.02 8.74
C GLU A 44 -6.81 -23.64 8.90
N GLY A 45 -7.23 -23.03 7.80
CA GLY A 45 -7.88 -21.72 7.78
C GLY A 45 -6.92 -20.53 7.81
N LYS A 46 -5.59 -20.75 7.76
CA LYS A 46 -4.63 -19.65 7.72
C LYS A 46 -4.70 -18.94 6.38
N ILE A 47 -4.89 -17.63 6.42
CA ILE A 47 -4.82 -16.78 5.23
C ILE A 47 -3.37 -16.35 4.99
N ASN A 48 -2.95 -16.37 3.73
CA ASN A 48 -1.70 -15.77 3.30
C ASN A 48 -1.96 -14.85 2.10
N PHE A 49 -1.55 -13.60 2.18
CA PHE A 49 -1.66 -12.65 1.09
C PHE A 49 -0.70 -12.99 -0.04
N SER A 50 -1.19 -12.90 -1.26
CA SER A 50 -0.36 -12.96 -2.45
C SER A 50 0.38 -11.64 -2.64
N LYS A 51 1.60 -11.70 -3.17
CA LYS A 51 2.33 -10.50 -3.63
C LYS A 51 1.50 -9.67 -4.63
N MET A 52 0.55 -10.29 -5.34
CA MET A 52 -0.33 -9.62 -6.30
C MET A 52 -1.26 -8.60 -5.63
N THR A 53 -1.53 -8.74 -4.32
CA THR A 53 -2.26 -7.73 -3.51
C THR A 53 -1.59 -6.37 -3.55
N PHE A 54 -0.25 -6.36 -3.71
CA PHE A 54 0.57 -5.16 -3.82
C PHE A 54 1.10 -4.95 -5.24
N SER A 55 0.39 -5.46 -6.25
CA SER A 55 0.69 -5.15 -7.65
C SER A 55 0.33 -3.71 -8.00
N ASP A 56 1.24 -3.09 -8.75
CA ASP A 56 1.10 -1.75 -9.29
C ASP A 56 1.95 -1.64 -10.55
N ARG A 57 1.37 -1.13 -11.63
CA ARG A 57 2.06 -1.00 -12.93
C ARG A 57 3.21 0.01 -12.87
N GLY A 58 3.07 1.04 -12.02
CA GLY A 58 4.10 2.04 -11.76
C GLY A 58 5.12 1.61 -10.71
N LEU A 59 5.06 0.35 -10.24
CA LEU A 59 5.92 -0.20 -9.20
C LEU A 59 5.82 0.56 -7.86
N LYS A 60 4.71 1.26 -7.63
CA LYS A 60 4.48 2.11 -6.45
C LYS A 60 3.12 1.78 -5.84
N PRO A 61 3.01 0.70 -5.04
CA PRO A 61 1.74 0.21 -4.51
C PRO A 61 0.95 1.33 -3.86
N SER A 62 -0.31 1.45 -4.27
CA SER A 62 -1.22 2.47 -3.77
C SER A 62 -1.87 2.01 -2.46
N VAL A 63 -1.90 2.89 -1.48
CA VAL A 63 -2.55 2.70 -0.18
C VAL A 63 -3.29 3.99 0.19
N ASP A 64 -4.26 3.90 1.09
CA ASP A 64 -4.95 5.08 1.61
C ASP A 64 -4.55 5.35 3.06
N ARG A 65 -4.37 6.62 3.40
CA ARG A 65 -4.15 7.08 4.77
C ARG A 65 -5.43 6.93 5.59
N ALA A 66 -5.42 6.06 6.59
CA ALA A 66 -6.62 5.79 7.38
C ALA A 66 -7.14 7.05 8.09
N CYS A 67 -6.24 7.90 8.58
CA CYS A 67 -6.61 9.14 9.28
C CYS A 67 -7.39 10.12 8.38
N ILE A 68 -7.09 10.20 7.08
CA ILE A 68 -7.81 11.05 6.13
C ILE A 68 -9.21 10.49 5.84
N HIS A 69 -9.34 9.16 5.86
CA HIS A 69 -10.64 8.50 5.81
C HIS A 69 -11.36 8.46 7.16
N GLU A 70 -10.90 9.20 8.17
CA GLU A 70 -11.48 9.20 9.53
C GLU A 70 -11.56 7.79 10.11
N TYR A 71 -10.58 6.95 9.80
CA TYR A 71 -10.52 5.53 10.17
C TYR A 71 -11.76 4.73 9.74
N THR A 72 -12.35 5.11 8.60
CA THR A 72 -13.48 4.41 7.97
C THR A 72 -12.97 3.58 6.78
N PRO A 73 -12.69 2.27 6.94
CA PRO A 73 -12.02 1.48 5.89
C PRO A 73 -12.86 1.30 4.61
N SER A 74 -14.19 1.37 4.73
CA SER A 74 -15.10 1.23 3.58
C SER A 74 -14.93 2.35 2.55
N ARG A 75 -14.31 3.48 2.90
CA ARG A 75 -13.95 4.55 1.95
C ARG A 75 -12.80 4.16 1.00
N THR A 76 -12.06 3.08 1.31
CA THR A 76 -11.01 2.51 0.44
C THR A 76 -11.53 1.35 -0.43
N GLN A 77 -12.75 0.84 -0.17
CA GLN A 77 -13.36 -0.18 -1.01
C GLN A 77 -13.73 0.42 -2.38
N LEU A 78 -13.58 -0.38 -3.44
CA LEU A 78 -14.18 -0.04 -4.73
C LEU A 78 -15.52 -0.77 -4.88
N GLU A 79 -15.51 -2.06 -4.59
CA GLU A 79 -16.69 -2.90 -4.54
C GLU A 79 -17.01 -3.28 -3.09
N LYS A 80 -18.30 -3.45 -2.77
CA LYS A 80 -18.72 -3.83 -1.41
C LYS A 80 -18.16 -5.18 -0.95
N THR A 81 -17.85 -6.04 -1.90
CA THR A 81 -17.28 -7.36 -1.66
C THR A 81 -15.79 -7.29 -1.32
N ASP A 82 -15.08 -6.20 -1.65
CA ASP A 82 -13.64 -6.09 -1.45
C ASP A 82 -13.27 -6.13 0.04
N GLY A 83 -12.19 -6.83 0.37
CA GLY A 83 -11.60 -6.78 1.71
C GLY A 83 -10.68 -5.57 1.87
N ILE A 84 -10.50 -5.12 3.10
CA ILE A 84 -9.53 -4.07 3.46
C ILE A 84 -8.58 -4.63 4.53
N ILE A 85 -7.28 -4.57 4.25
CA ILE A 85 -6.23 -4.90 5.19
C ILE A 85 -5.46 -3.64 5.60
N GLY A 86 -5.07 -3.57 6.87
CA GLY A 86 -4.22 -2.52 7.42
C GLY A 86 -2.73 -2.79 7.18
N LEU A 87 -1.94 -1.72 7.11
CA LEU A 87 -0.48 -1.74 7.22
C LEU A 87 -0.02 -0.55 8.04
N ILE A 88 1.08 -0.69 8.78
CA ILE A 88 1.69 0.43 9.52
C ILE A 88 2.85 0.98 8.68
N ALA A 89 2.88 2.30 8.47
CA ALA A 89 3.87 2.96 7.62
C ALA A 89 5.31 2.69 8.09
N GLY A 90 5.57 2.72 9.40
CA GLY A 90 6.87 2.41 9.99
C GLY A 90 7.34 0.99 9.69
N ASN A 91 6.43 0.00 9.70
CA ASN A 91 6.77 -1.39 9.35
C ASN A 91 7.13 -1.53 7.86
N ILE A 92 6.50 -0.72 6.99
CA ILE A 92 6.87 -0.67 5.57
C ILE A 92 8.26 -0.06 5.41
N ARG A 93 8.58 1.03 6.12
CA ARG A 93 9.91 1.66 6.10
C ARG A 93 11.02 0.78 6.65
N ALA A 94 10.69 -0.09 7.61
CA ALA A 94 11.63 -1.05 8.18
C ALA A 94 12.07 -2.13 7.17
N VAL A 95 11.51 -2.17 5.95
CA VAL A 95 12.02 -2.99 4.84
C VAL A 95 13.30 -2.35 4.29
N ASP A 96 14.45 -2.79 4.79
CA ASP A 96 15.77 -2.19 4.53
C ASP A 96 16.75 -3.10 3.76
N ASP A 97 16.37 -4.35 3.47
CA ASP A 97 17.22 -5.36 2.82
C ASP A 97 16.99 -5.48 1.30
N LEU A 98 16.31 -4.51 0.69
CA LEU A 98 16.10 -4.47 -0.75
C LEU A 98 17.32 -3.92 -1.47
N SER A 99 17.97 -4.78 -2.27
CA SER A 99 19.15 -4.41 -3.06
C SER A 99 19.21 -5.12 -4.41
N SER A 100 19.75 -4.47 -5.43
CA SER A 100 20.11 -5.10 -6.72
C SER A 100 21.61 -5.31 -6.80
N GLY A 101 22.02 -6.30 -7.60
CA GLY A 101 23.43 -6.59 -7.85
C GLY A 101 23.72 -6.88 -9.31
N ASP A 102 25.00 -6.94 -9.64
CA ASP A 102 25.48 -7.34 -10.96
C ASP A 102 25.38 -8.87 -11.17
N SER A 103 25.78 -9.34 -12.35
CA SER A 103 25.78 -10.78 -12.68
C SER A 103 26.74 -11.61 -11.83
N LYS A 104 27.66 -10.97 -11.09
CA LYS A 104 28.61 -11.61 -10.18
C LYS A 104 28.11 -11.59 -8.72
N GLY A 105 26.90 -11.08 -8.48
CA GLY A 105 26.28 -11.01 -7.16
C GLY A 105 26.77 -9.85 -6.29
N LYS A 106 27.58 -8.92 -6.82
CA LYS A 106 27.98 -7.74 -6.07
C LYS A 106 26.81 -6.76 -6.01
N ILE A 107 26.46 -6.31 -4.80
CA ILE A 107 25.42 -5.29 -4.61
C ILE A 107 25.85 -3.99 -5.33
N THR A 108 24.99 -3.49 -6.21
CA THR A 108 25.18 -2.25 -6.98
C THR A 108 24.26 -1.13 -6.52
N THR A 109 23.12 -1.45 -5.92
CA THR A 109 22.16 -0.45 -5.43
C THR A 109 21.38 -1.01 -4.26
N SER A 110 21.25 -0.21 -3.20
CA SER A 110 20.34 -0.47 -2.09
C SER A 110 19.16 0.50 -2.18
N TYR A 111 17.96 0.04 -1.86
CA TYR A 111 16.72 0.80 -1.97
C TYR A 111 16.17 1.07 -0.59
N LYS A 112 15.89 2.34 -0.30
CA LYS A 112 15.06 2.73 0.85
C LYS A 112 13.61 2.78 0.40
N ILE A 113 12.71 2.32 1.27
CA ILE A 113 11.27 2.35 0.99
C ILE A 113 10.62 3.37 1.91
N ASP A 114 9.80 4.25 1.34
CA ASP A 114 9.04 5.26 2.05
C ASP A 114 7.57 5.22 1.66
N VAL A 115 6.71 5.77 2.52
CA VAL A 115 5.31 6.01 2.20
C VAL A 115 5.10 7.52 2.02
N ILE A 116 4.70 7.89 0.80
CA ILE A 116 4.52 9.28 0.38
C ILE A 116 3.04 9.55 0.18
N HIS A 117 2.53 10.60 0.83
CA HIS A 117 1.20 11.12 0.56
C HIS A 117 1.16 11.70 -0.86
N ARG A 118 0.30 11.13 -1.71
CA ARG A 118 0.15 11.47 -3.13
C ARG A 118 -1.33 11.70 -3.43
N PRO A 119 -1.98 12.65 -2.76
CA PRO A 119 -3.41 12.87 -2.88
C PRO A 119 -3.84 13.06 -4.34
N LYS A 120 -4.98 12.48 -4.71
CA LYS A 120 -5.59 12.61 -6.03
C LYS A 120 -6.83 13.52 -5.96
N SER A 121 -7.34 13.92 -7.13
CA SER A 121 -8.58 14.69 -7.21
C SER A 121 -9.77 13.93 -6.61
N ASP A 122 -9.85 12.63 -6.91
CA ASP A 122 -10.91 11.69 -6.53
C ASP A 122 -10.64 10.92 -5.22
N ASN A 123 -9.39 10.83 -4.80
CA ASN A 123 -9.01 10.19 -3.54
C ASN A 123 -7.96 11.03 -2.80
N LYS A 124 -8.43 11.80 -1.82
CA LYS A 124 -7.59 12.65 -0.98
C LYS A 124 -6.72 11.85 -0.02
N ALA A 125 -7.11 10.63 0.37
CA ALA A 125 -6.35 9.79 1.27
C ALA A 125 -5.17 9.08 0.58
N HIS A 126 -5.12 9.09 -0.75
CA HIS A 126 -4.16 8.32 -1.53
C HIS A 126 -2.70 8.61 -1.14
N ALA A 127 -1.95 7.53 -0.95
CA ALA A 127 -0.52 7.49 -0.72
C ALA A 127 0.10 6.36 -1.55
N ARG A 128 1.43 6.41 -1.68
CA ARG A 128 2.22 5.41 -2.42
C ARG A 128 3.37 4.92 -1.58
N ILE A 129 3.64 3.63 -1.69
CA ILE A 129 4.88 3.03 -1.23
C ILE A 129 5.90 3.23 -2.35
N GLU A 130 6.91 4.07 -2.13
CA GLU A 130 7.88 4.47 -3.15
C GLU A 130 9.31 4.07 -2.76
N PRO A 131 10.12 3.63 -3.73
CA PRO A 131 11.55 3.42 -3.49
C PRO A 131 12.36 4.69 -3.68
N SER A 132 13.50 4.75 -3.01
CA SER A 132 14.58 5.70 -3.28
C SER A 132 15.91 4.95 -3.30
N PRO A 133 16.62 4.87 -4.45
CA PRO A 133 16.25 5.42 -5.77
C PRO A 133 15.10 4.66 -6.44
N GLU A 134 14.64 5.13 -7.60
CA GLU A 134 13.68 4.37 -8.44
C GLU A 134 14.23 2.99 -8.81
N TYR A 135 13.34 1.99 -8.92
CA TYR A 135 13.75 0.63 -9.24
C TYR A 135 14.40 0.53 -10.62
N SER A 136 15.58 -0.07 -10.68
CA SER A 136 16.23 -0.41 -11.96
C SER A 136 15.61 -1.64 -12.65
N SER A 137 14.85 -2.47 -11.93
CA SER A 137 14.16 -3.64 -12.47
C SER A 137 12.96 -4.06 -11.61
N ASP A 138 12.01 -4.77 -12.23
CA ASP A 138 10.82 -5.33 -11.57
C ASP A 138 11.14 -6.41 -10.53
N LYS A 139 12.33 -7.03 -10.58
CA LYS A 139 12.77 -8.07 -9.64
C LYS A 139 12.88 -7.55 -8.21
N VAL A 140 13.36 -6.32 -8.02
CA VAL A 140 13.42 -5.68 -6.69
C VAL A 140 12.00 -5.40 -6.20
N PHE A 141 11.15 -4.85 -7.06
CA PHE A 141 9.75 -4.61 -6.74
C PHE A 141 9.01 -5.89 -6.34
N LYS A 142 9.20 -7.00 -7.06
CA LYS A 142 8.62 -8.31 -6.71
C LYS A 142 8.99 -8.79 -5.30
N ARG A 143 10.21 -8.49 -4.83
CA ARG A 143 10.62 -8.77 -3.45
C ARG A 143 9.96 -7.82 -2.45
N LEU A 144 9.79 -6.54 -2.78
CA LEU A 144 9.00 -5.63 -1.95
C LEU A 144 7.57 -6.17 -1.79
N GLN A 145 6.92 -6.56 -2.89
CA GLN A 145 5.55 -7.09 -2.84
C GLN A 145 5.41 -8.32 -1.91
N GLN A 146 6.40 -9.22 -1.94
CA GLN A 146 6.45 -10.37 -1.04
C GLN A 146 6.56 -9.96 0.43
N LYS A 147 7.39 -8.95 0.71
CA LYS A 147 7.54 -8.41 2.07
C LYS A 147 6.28 -7.68 2.54
N LEU A 148 5.64 -6.89 1.68
CA LEU A 148 4.36 -6.25 1.99
C LEU A 148 3.26 -7.27 2.26
N ALA A 149 3.19 -8.35 1.47
CA ALA A 149 2.27 -9.46 1.71
C ALA A 149 2.52 -10.12 3.08
N ARG A 150 3.78 -10.36 3.44
CA ARG A 150 4.13 -10.87 4.76
C ARG A 150 3.73 -9.91 5.89
N LEU A 151 3.97 -8.61 5.75
CA LEU A 151 3.53 -7.61 6.73
C LEU A 151 2.00 -7.60 6.89
N ALA A 152 1.27 -7.79 5.78
CA ALA A 152 -0.18 -7.93 5.81
C ALA A 152 -0.63 -9.23 6.52
N ASP A 153 0.09 -10.35 6.34
CA ASP A 153 -0.17 -11.59 7.07
C ASP A 153 0.03 -11.40 8.59
N GLU A 154 1.13 -10.76 8.98
CA GLU A 154 1.46 -10.46 10.38
C GLU A 154 0.42 -9.50 11.00
N ARG A 155 -0.03 -8.50 10.25
CA ARG A 155 -1.13 -7.61 10.66
C ARG A 155 -2.44 -8.38 10.82
N LEU A 156 -2.78 -9.24 9.87
CA LEU A 156 -4.01 -10.03 9.89
C LEU A 156 -4.07 -10.94 11.12
N VAL A 157 -2.96 -11.59 11.47
CA VAL A 157 -2.88 -12.44 12.67
C VAL A 157 -3.08 -11.64 13.95
N SER A 158 -2.50 -10.43 14.02
CA SER A 158 -2.50 -9.63 15.24
C SER A 158 -3.74 -8.75 15.43
N HIS A 159 -4.38 -8.30 14.35
CA HIS A 159 -5.47 -7.32 14.39
C HIS A 159 -6.71 -7.71 13.57
N GLY A 160 -6.64 -8.79 12.78
CA GLY A 160 -7.72 -9.18 11.89
C GLY A 160 -7.81 -8.33 10.63
N TRP A 161 -8.92 -8.49 9.92
CA TRP A 161 -9.29 -7.66 8.78
C TRP A 161 -9.89 -6.33 9.26
N GLU A 162 -9.61 -5.25 8.56
CA GLU A 162 -10.35 -3.99 8.75
C GLU A 162 -11.75 -4.14 8.15
N ILE A 163 -11.84 -4.77 6.96
CA ILE A 163 -13.06 -5.32 6.36
C ILE A 163 -12.71 -6.67 5.75
N LYS A 164 -13.46 -7.70 6.12
CA LYS A 164 -13.32 -9.05 5.57
C LYS A 164 -13.95 -9.08 4.16
N PRO A 165 -13.30 -9.64 3.13
CA PRO A 165 -13.90 -9.75 1.81
C PRO A 165 -15.11 -10.70 1.83
N ASP A 166 -16.09 -10.44 0.95
CA ASP A 166 -17.25 -11.32 0.77
C ASP A 166 -16.84 -12.67 0.14
N GLY A 167 -17.61 -13.73 0.42
CA GLY A 167 -17.30 -15.09 -0.06
C GLY A 167 -16.13 -15.75 0.68
N PHE A 168 -15.77 -15.23 1.85
CA PHE A 168 -14.70 -15.74 2.70
C PHE A 168 -15.14 -16.88 3.63
N ASP A 169 -16.44 -17.12 3.78
CA ASP A 169 -16.98 -18.18 4.65
C ASP A 169 -16.69 -19.59 4.09
#